data_AF-A0A956MSD7-F1
#
_entry.id   AF-A0A956MSD7-F1
#
_cell.length_a   1.000
_cell.length_b   1.000
_cell.length_c   1.000
_cell.angle_alpha   90.00
_cell.angle_beta   90.00
_cell.angle_gamma   90.00
#
_symmetry.space_group_name_H-M   'P 1'
#
loop_
_entity.id
_entity.type
_entity.pdbx_description
1 polymer ?
#
loop_
_entity_poly.entity_id
_entity_poly.type
_entity_poly.pdbx_seq_one_letter_code
_entity_poly.pdbx_strand_id
1 'polypeptide(L)'
;MDKSQRMALVRMPIIIGAAFVIIRVALELGGMNNIVPKILGVAWLDILVPIYLAFKINGMGIAKPFTALIKSMATYAIPVKLLVALSYLLAHAFRWSGPRFGVASSPTTTAFEGFVGIPLNIFVVAVVTSLLAAAVFGGITLFVVQRMGKSK
;
A
#
# COMPACT_ATOMS: atom_id res chain seq x y z
N MET A 1 0.77 21.62 -2.94
CA MET A 1 1.94 20.74 -2.91
C MET A 1 2.29 20.36 -4.33
N ASP A 2 3.48 20.76 -4.75
CA ASP A 2 3.97 20.44 -6.09
C ASP A 2 4.28 18.92 -6.23
N LYS A 3 4.36 18.42 -7.47
CA LYS A 3 4.70 17.04 -7.79
C LYS A 3 6.07 16.65 -7.25
N SER A 4 7.08 17.52 -7.35
CA SER A 4 8.44 17.24 -6.88
C SER A 4 8.48 17.03 -5.36
N GLN A 5 7.87 17.96 -4.60
CA GLN A 5 7.75 17.86 -3.15
C GLN A 5 7.00 16.61 -2.71
N ARG A 6 5.89 16.28 -3.40
CA ARG A 6 5.12 15.07 -3.13
C ARG A 6 5.95 13.82 -3.35
N MET A 7 6.69 13.75 -4.47
CA MET A 7 7.53 12.60 -4.78
C MET A 7 8.63 12.42 -3.75
N ALA A 8 9.32 13.49 -3.36
CA ALA A 8 10.33 13.45 -2.32
C ALA A 8 9.78 12.87 -1.00
N LEU A 9 8.57 13.29 -0.62
CA LEU A 9 7.88 12.85 0.60
C LEU A 9 7.50 11.35 0.56
N VAL A 10 7.06 10.84 -0.59
CA VAL A 10 6.60 9.44 -0.71
C VAL A 10 7.67 8.47 -1.19
N ARG A 11 8.83 8.95 -1.66
CA ARG A 11 9.90 8.10 -2.22
C ARG A 11 10.34 7.00 -1.25
N MET A 12 10.66 7.37 -0.01
CA MET A 12 11.08 6.41 1.00
C MET A 12 9.97 5.41 1.35
N PRO A 13 8.73 5.85 1.63
CA PRO A 13 7.59 4.93 1.78
C PRO A 13 7.44 3.96 0.61
N ILE A 14 7.55 4.42 -0.65
CA ILE A 14 7.44 3.55 -1.84
C ILE A 14 8.53 2.49 -1.84
N ILE A 15 9.79 2.87 -1.60
CA ILE A 15 10.93 1.94 -1.57
C ILE A 15 10.71 0.88 -0.49
N ILE A 16 10.32 1.31 0.71
CA ILE A 16 10.04 0.41 1.83
C ILE A 16 8.89 -0.53 1.47
N GLY A 17 7.76 0.00 0.96
CA GLY A 17 6.61 -0.80 0.55
C GLY A 17 6.95 -1.83 -0.52
N ALA A 18 7.73 -1.45 -1.53
CA ALA A 18 8.21 -2.36 -2.57
C ALA A 18 9.09 -3.47 -1.99
N ALA A 19 10.03 -3.14 -1.10
CA ALA A 19 10.88 -4.12 -0.43
C ALA A 19 10.06 -5.12 0.38
N PHE A 20 9.06 -4.67 1.14
CA PHE A 20 8.16 -5.56 1.89
C PHE A 20 7.36 -6.49 0.98
N VAL A 21 6.86 -6.00 -0.15
CA VAL A 21 6.16 -6.84 -1.14
C VAL A 21 7.08 -7.93 -1.68
N ILE A 22 8.29 -7.56 -2.11
CA ILE A 22 9.26 -8.50 -2.69
C ILE A 22 9.70 -9.54 -1.65
N ILE A 23 10.11 -9.10 -0.46
CA ILE A 23 10.53 -9.99 0.63
C ILE A 23 9.38 -10.95 0.96
N ARG A 24 8.15 -10.45 1.09
CA ARG A 24 7.00 -11.30 1.37
C ARG A 24 6.77 -12.35 0.28
N VAL A 25 6.87 -11.98 -1.00
CA VAL A 25 6.79 -12.95 -2.12
C VAL A 25 7.88 -14.00 -1.97
N ALA A 26 9.13 -13.61 -1.75
CA ALA A 26 10.25 -14.54 -1.61
C ALA A 26 10.06 -15.53 -0.44
N LEU A 27 9.60 -15.05 0.72
CA LEU A 27 9.39 -15.90 1.90
C LEU A 27 8.23 -16.89 1.70
N GLU A 28 7.15 -16.47 1.05
CA GLU A 28 6.02 -17.35 0.74
C GLU A 28 6.41 -18.44 -0.27
N LEU A 29 7.22 -18.11 -1.28
CA LEU A 29 7.77 -19.10 -2.22
C LEU A 29 8.77 -20.04 -1.56
N GLY A 30 9.50 -19.57 -0.54
CA GLY A 30 10.40 -20.39 0.28
C GLY A 30 9.70 -21.34 1.27
N GLY A 31 8.36 -21.41 1.25
CA GLY A 31 7.60 -22.34 2.11
C GLY A 31 7.49 -21.92 3.58
N MET A 32 7.79 -20.66 3.92
CA MET A 32 7.66 -20.19 5.30
C MET A 32 6.19 -20.17 5.76
N ASN A 33 5.96 -20.73 6.95
CA ASN A 33 4.64 -20.84 7.56
C ASN A 33 3.98 -19.47 7.77
N ASN A 34 2.65 -19.45 7.71
CA ASN A 34 1.74 -18.31 7.53
C ASN A 34 1.86 -17.15 8.53
N ILE A 35 2.65 -17.28 9.59
CA ILE A 35 2.76 -16.27 10.65
C ILE A 35 3.64 -15.09 10.20
N VAL A 36 4.81 -15.39 9.61
CA VAL A 36 5.77 -14.35 9.19
C VAL A 36 5.24 -13.54 7.99
N PRO A 37 4.64 -14.14 6.94
CA PRO A 37 4.01 -13.39 5.85
C PRO A 37 2.77 -12.58 6.26
N LYS A 38 2.07 -12.97 7.34
CA LYS A 38 0.95 -12.20 7.90
C LYS A 38 1.44 -10.94 8.62
N ILE A 39 2.51 -11.04 9.41
CA ILE A 39 3.12 -9.89 10.12
C ILE A 39 3.84 -8.95 9.14
N LEU A 40 4.53 -9.51 8.14
CA LEU A 40 5.06 -8.75 7.00
C LEU A 40 3.98 -8.34 5.98
N GLY A 41 2.70 -8.49 6.35
CA GLY A 41 1.61 -7.98 5.55
C GLY A 41 1.70 -6.47 5.43
N VAL A 42 1.64 -5.95 4.21
CA VAL A 42 1.67 -4.51 3.88
C VAL A 42 0.52 -3.71 4.52
N ALA A 43 -0.39 -4.36 5.26
CA ALA A 43 -1.55 -3.74 5.90
C ALA A 43 -1.17 -2.74 7.00
N TRP A 44 -0.12 -3.01 7.79
CA TRP A 44 0.32 -2.04 8.80
C TRP A 44 0.95 -0.78 8.17
N LEU A 45 1.51 -0.89 6.96
CA LEU A 45 1.98 0.27 6.20
C LEU A 45 0.82 1.18 5.79
N ASP A 46 -0.38 0.63 5.57
CA ASP A 46 -1.59 1.42 5.32
C ASP A 46 -2.03 2.23 6.55
N ILE A 47 -1.45 1.99 7.73
CA ILE A 47 -1.63 2.77 8.95
C ILE A 47 -0.45 3.73 9.16
N LEU A 48 0.78 3.21 9.13
CA LEU A 48 1.98 4.01 9.44
C LEU A 48 2.29 5.06 8.38
N VAL A 49 2.11 4.76 7.10
CA VAL A 49 2.42 5.71 6.03
C VAL A 49 1.53 6.95 6.13
N PRO A 50 0.19 6.85 6.23
CA PRO A 50 -0.64 8.03 6.42
C PRO A 50 -0.29 8.88 7.65
N ILE A 51 0.07 8.25 8.77
CA ILE A 51 0.50 8.94 9.99
C ILE A 51 1.80 9.72 9.72
N TYR A 52 2.80 9.05 9.13
CA TYR A 52 4.06 9.69 8.72
C TYR A 52 3.81 10.89 7.80
N LEU A 53 2.97 10.71 6.77
CA LEU A 53 2.63 11.76 5.82
C LEU A 53 1.92 12.92 6.51
N ALA A 54 1.00 12.65 7.45
CA ALA A 54 0.28 13.67 8.21
C ALA A 54 1.23 14.58 9.01
N PHE A 55 2.20 14.00 9.73
CA PHE A 55 3.20 14.77 10.47
C PHE A 55 4.06 15.64 9.54
N LYS A 56 4.57 15.06 8.44
CA LYS A 56 5.40 15.80 7.47
C LYS A 56 4.61 16.92 6.80
N ILE A 57 3.36 16.67 6.41
CA ILE A 57 2.48 17.67 5.78
C ILE A 57 2.19 18.83 6.73
N ASN A 58 1.92 18.53 8.01
CA ASN A 58 1.71 19.55 9.03
C ASN A 58 2.96 20.43 9.19
N GLY A 59 4.14 19.83 9.30
CA GLY A 59 5.41 20.55 9.43
C GLY A 59 5.78 21.44 8.23
N MET A 60 5.20 21.19 7.06
CA MET A 60 5.41 22.00 5.85
C MET A 60 4.43 23.19 5.72
N GLY A 61 3.47 23.36 6.63
CA GLY A 61 2.53 24.50 6.58
C GLY A 61 1.62 24.52 5.34
N ILE A 62 1.25 23.37 4.80
CA ILE A 62 0.48 23.28 3.54
C ILE A 62 -0.97 23.77 3.76
N ALA A 63 -1.43 24.71 2.94
CA ALA A 63 -2.77 25.33 3.02
C ALA A 63 -3.95 24.35 2.91
N LYS A 64 -3.83 23.27 2.11
CA LYS A 64 -4.85 22.21 1.96
C LYS A 64 -4.28 20.85 2.37
N PRO A 65 -4.12 20.60 3.68
CA PRO A 65 -3.31 19.49 4.17
C PRO A 65 -4.01 18.13 3.97
N PHE A 66 -5.33 18.05 4.11
CA PHE A 66 -6.09 16.83 3.83
C PHE A 66 -6.03 16.42 2.35
N THR A 67 -6.20 17.37 1.43
CA THR A 67 -6.04 17.10 -0.02
C THR A 67 -4.61 16.67 -0.35
N ALA A 68 -3.61 17.28 0.29
CA ALA A 68 -2.22 16.89 0.13
C ALA A 68 -1.97 15.46 0.64
N LEU A 69 -2.57 15.09 1.79
CA LEU A 69 -2.48 13.75 2.36
C LEU A 69 -3.01 12.69 1.40
N ILE A 70 -4.24 12.86 0.89
CA ILE A 70 -4.85 11.90 -0.02
C ILE A 70 -4.06 11.78 -1.33
N LYS A 71 -3.60 12.90 -1.90
CA LYS A 71 -2.75 12.87 -3.12
C LYS A 71 -1.42 12.17 -2.88
N SER A 72 -0.77 12.41 -1.74
CA SER A 72 0.45 11.69 -1.35
C SER A 72 0.18 10.22 -1.17
N MET A 73 -0.89 9.84 -0.48
CA MET A 73 -1.25 8.44 -0.29
C MET A 73 -1.54 7.77 -1.63
N ALA A 74 -2.26 8.40 -2.55
CA ALA A 74 -2.48 7.85 -3.88
C ALA A 74 -1.15 7.63 -4.64
N THR A 75 -0.23 8.58 -4.56
CA THR A 75 1.10 8.49 -5.19
C THR A 75 1.93 7.34 -4.60
N TYR A 76 1.76 7.04 -3.31
CA TYR A 76 2.38 5.89 -2.65
C TYR A 76 1.68 4.56 -2.96
N ALA A 77 0.36 4.52 -2.79
CA ALA A 77 -0.41 3.28 -2.80
C ALA A 77 -0.46 2.67 -4.19
N ILE A 78 -0.68 3.46 -5.24
CA ILE A 78 -0.78 2.95 -6.62
C ILE A 78 0.43 2.09 -7.01
N PRO A 79 1.69 2.57 -6.97
CA PRO A 79 2.82 1.75 -7.38
C PRO A 79 3.03 0.53 -6.48
N VAL A 80 2.84 0.66 -5.16
CA VAL A 80 3.02 -0.46 -4.22
C VAL A 80 1.95 -1.54 -4.42
N LYS A 81 0.69 -1.16 -4.59
CA LYS A 81 -0.41 -2.12 -4.83
C LYS A 81 -0.34 -2.70 -6.23
N LEU A 82 0.22 -1.99 -7.20
CA LEU A 82 0.50 -2.54 -8.53
C LEU A 82 1.52 -3.68 -8.44
N LEU A 83 2.58 -3.54 -7.65
CA LEU A 83 3.53 -4.65 -7.41
C LEU A 83 2.84 -5.86 -6.77
N VAL A 84 1.91 -5.63 -5.83
CA VAL A 84 1.10 -6.71 -5.26
C VAL A 84 0.29 -7.39 -6.35
N ALA A 85 -0.46 -6.65 -7.17
CA ALA A 85 -1.25 -7.21 -8.26
C ALA A 85 -0.40 -7.98 -9.27
N LEU A 86 0.76 -7.44 -9.66
CA LEU A 86 1.71 -8.13 -10.52
C LEU A 86 2.18 -9.47 -9.92
N SER A 87 2.34 -9.56 -8.60
CA SER A 87 2.68 -10.85 -7.97
C SER A 87 1.60 -11.91 -8.13
N TYR A 88 0.31 -11.53 -8.20
CA TYR A 88 -0.77 -12.49 -8.49
C TYR A 88 -0.78 -12.92 -9.95
N LEU A 89 -0.48 -12.01 -10.87
CA LEU A 89 -0.32 -12.32 -12.28
C LEU A 89 0.83 -13.31 -12.49
N LEU A 90 1.98 -13.05 -11.87
CA LEU A 90 3.14 -13.95 -11.90
C LEU A 90 2.84 -15.28 -11.23
N ALA A 91 2.10 -15.28 -10.13
CA ALA A 91 1.70 -16.52 -9.48
C ALA A 91 0.86 -17.42 -10.39
N HIS A 92 -0.06 -16.84 -11.17
CA HIS A 92 -0.81 -17.60 -12.18
C HIS A 92 0.12 -18.13 -13.28
N ALA A 93 0.96 -17.27 -13.85
CA ALA A 93 1.85 -17.63 -14.95
C ALA A 93 2.85 -18.75 -14.58
N PHE A 94 3.41 -18.70 -13.37
CA PHE A 94 4.45 -19.62 -12.89
C PHE A 94 3.90 -20.69 -11.95
N ARG A 95 2.58 -20.77 -11.75
CA ARG A 95 1.92 -21.72 -10.85
C ARG A 95 2.50 -21.70 -9.43
N TRP A 96 2.77 -20.52 -8.90
CA TRP A 96 3.33 -20.37 -7.56
C TRP A 96 2.40 -20.96 -6.50
N SER A 97 2.96 -21.81 -5.63
CA SER A 97 2.27 -22.38 -4.48
C SER A 97 2.47 -21.45 -3.27
N GLY A 98 1.44 -20.67 -2.93
CA GLY A 98 1.48 -19.81 -1.74
C GLY A 98 0.06 -19.58 -1.20
N PRO A 99 -0.10 -19.40 0.12
CA PRO A 99 -1.42 -19.27 0.76
C PRO A 99 -2.31 -18.18 0.14
N ARG A 100 -1.73 -17.04 -0.24
CA ARG A 100 -2.48 -15.95 -0.89
C ARG A 100 -2.73 -16.20 -2.37
N PHE A 101 -1.93 -17.03 -3.02
CA PHE A 101 -2.00 -17.28 -4.46
C PHE A 101 -2.94 -18.43 -4.83
N GLY A 102 -3.50 -19.16 -3.86
CA GLY A 102 -4.31 -20.36 -4.11
C GLY A 102 -5.44 -20.15 -5.14
N VAL A 103 -6.12 -19.00 -5.09
CA VAL A 103 -7.17 -18.65 -6.07
C VAL A 103 -6.59 -18.30 -7.44
N ALA A 104 -5.47 -17.57 -7.49
CA ALA A 104 -4.84 -17.20 -8.77
C ALA A 104 -4.17 -18.40 -9.47
N SER A 105 -3.57 -19.31 -8.71
CA SER A 105 -2.82 -20.46 -9.23
C SER A 105 -3.69 -21.70 -9.46
N SER A 106 -4.98 -21.66 -9.11
CA SER A 106 -5.88 -22.82 -9.22
C SER A 106 -5.95 -23.38 -10.65
N PRO A 107 -6.03 -24.71 -10.83
CA PRO A 107 -6.28 -25.32 -12.13
C PRO A 107 -7.63 -24.89 -12.75
N THR A 108 -8.60 -24.49 -11.93
CA THR A 108 -9.94 -24.07 -12.37
C THR A 108 -10.01 -22.60 -12.77
N THR A 109 -8.97 -21.81 -12.49
CA THR A 109 -8.95 -20.37 -12.80
C THR A 109 -8.72 -20.18 -14.29
N THR A 110 -9.64 -19.48 -14.94
CA THR A 110 -9.54 -19.19 -16.37
C THR A 110 -8.37 -18.25 -16.66
N ALA A 111 -7.91 -18.21 -17.90
CA ALA A 111 -6.85 -17.29 -18.31
C ALA A 111 -7.23 -15.82 -18.04
N PHE A 112 -8.48 -15.43 -18.32
CA PHE A 112 -8.94 -14.07 -18.06
C PHE A 112 -8.92 -13.73 -16.55
N GLU A 113 -9.41 -14.63 -15.71
CA GLU A 113 -9.40 -14.42 -14.25
C GLU A 113 -7.98 -14.36 -13.70
N GLY A 114 -7.09 -15.24 -14.13
CA GLY A 114 -5.71 -15.32 -13.66
C GLY A 114 -4.85 -14.13 -14.05
N PHE A 115 -4.97 -13.64 -15.29
CA PHE A 115 -4.15 -12.53 -15.80
C PHE A 115 -4.76 -11.15 -15.58
N VAL A 116 -6.10 -11.03 -15.53
CA VAL A 116 -6.78 -9.73 -15.49
C VAL A 116 -7.69 -9.62 -14.27
N GLY A 117 -8.67 -10.51 -14.14
CA GLY A 117 -9.73 -10.38 -13.13
C GLY A 117 -9.21 -10.30 -11.70
N ILE A 118 -8.41 -11.28 -11.28
CA ILE A 118 -7.86 -11.37 -9.92
C ILE A 118 -6.85 -10.23 -9.65
N PRO A 119 -5.81 -10.00 -10.48
CA PRO A 119 -4.88 -8.89 -10.25
C PRO A 119 -5.57 -7.52 -10.19
N LEU A 120 -6.52 -7.25 -11.09
CA LEU A 120 -7.24 -5.97 -11.13
C LEU A 120 -8.12 -5.78 -9.89
N ASN A 121 -8.88 -6.81 -9.50
CA ASN A 121 -9.71 -6.74 -8.30
C ASN A 121 -8.86 -6.45 -7.05
N ILE A 122 -7.76 -7.19 -6.90
CA ILE A 122 -6.82 -7.00 -5.78
C ILE A 122 -6.22 -5.60 -5.79
N PHE A 123 -5.83 -5.09 -6.96
CA PHE A 123 -5.31 -3.73 -7.09
C PHE A 123 -6.35 -2.69 -6.64
N VAL A 124 -7.57 -2.74 -7.18
CA VAL A 124 -8.62 -1.76 -6.89
C VAL A 124 -8.98 -1.79 -5.41
N VAL A 125 -9.28 -2.96 -4.86
CA VAL A 125 -9.65 -3.12 -3.45
C VAL A 125 -8.52 -2.62 -2.55
N ALA A 126 -7.26 -2.96 -2.86
CA ALA A 126 -6.13 -2.54 -2.04
C ALA A 126 -5.88 -1.04 -2.10
N VAL A 127 -5.98 -0.40 -3.27
CA VAL A 127 -5.83 1.06 -3.41
C VAL A 127 -6.95 1.79 -2.65
N VAL A 128 -8.20 1.38 -2.84
CA VAL A 128 -9.35 1.98 -2.14
C VAL A 128 -9.17 1.85 -0.63
N THR A 129 -8.81 0.66 -0.14
CA THR A 129 -8.58 0.42 1.29
C THR A 129 -7.47 1.32 1.84
N SER A 130 -6.35 1.48 1.12
CA SER A 130 -5.26 2.39 1.52
C SER A 130 -5.71 3.85 1.59
N LEU A 131 -6.54 4.31 0.66
CA LEU A 131 -7.05 5.69 0.66
C LEU A 131 -8.01 5.93 1.82
N LEU A 132 -8.89 4.96 2.11
CA LEU A 132 -9.77 5.00 3.28
C LEU A 132 -8.96 5.00 4.58
N ALA A 133 -7.97 4.13 4.71
CA ALA A 133 -7.07 4.10 5.85
C ALA A 133 -6.34 5.44 6.01
N ALA A 134 -5.92 6.09 4.92
CA ALA A 134 -5.31 7.40 5.01
C ALA A 134 -6.27 8.50 5.45
N ALA A 135 -7.51 8.49 4.96
CA ALA A 135 -8.54 9.42 5.40
C ALA A 135 -8.81 9.28 6.91
N VAL A 136 -8.82 8.06 7.43
CA VAL A 136 -9.00 7.77 8.86
C VAL A 136 -7.75 8.10 9.66
N PHE A 137 -6.67 7.33 9.53
CA PHE A 137 -5.50 7.44 10.40
C PHE A 137 -4.69 8.72 10.16
N GLY A 138 -4.41 9.03 8.90
CA GLY A 138 -3.70 10.25 8.53
C GLY A 138 -4.55 11.48 8.80
N GLY A 139 -5.86 11.43 8.50
CA GLY A 139 -6.79 12.53 8.77
C GLY A 139 -6.94 12.84 10.25
N ILE A 140 -7.16 11.83 11.10
CA ILE A 140 -7.19 11.99 12.57
C ILE A 140 -5.87 12.57 13.08
N THR A 141 -4.73 12.03 12.60
CA THR A 141 -3.42 12.52 13.02
C THR A 141 -3.24 13.99 12.65
N LEU A 142 -3.55 14.38 11.40
CA LEU A 142 -3.47 15.75 10.93
C LEU A 142 -4.35 16.70 11.76
N PHE A 143 -5.57 16.30 12.06
CA PHE A 143 -6.48 17.05 12.90
C PHE A 143 -5.90 17.29 14.30
N VAL A 144 -5.38 16.24 14.94
CA VAL A 144 -4.81 16.32 16.29
C VAL A 144 -3.58 17.22 16.32
N VAL A 145 -2.62 17.05 15.40
CA VAL A 145 -1.38 17.85 15.40
C VAL A 145 -1.63 19.32 15.10
N GLN A 146 -2.61 19.64 14.24
CA GLN A 146 -2.99 21.03 13.97
C GLN A 146 -3.62 21.70 15.18
N ARG A 147 -4.43 20.96 15.94
CA ARG A 147 -5.08 21.49 17.14
C ARG A 147 -4.07 21.74 18.26
N MET A 148 -3.12 20.83 18.45
CA MET A 148 -2.04 21.01 19.44
C MET A 148 -1.10 22.17 19.06
N GLY A 149 -0.82 22.35 17.77
CA GLY A 149 0.04 23.46 17.30
C GLY A 149 -0.57 24.85 17.45
N LYS A 150 -1.91 24.97 17.48
CA LYS A 150 -2.63 26.23 17.71
C LYS A 150 -2.78 26.62 19.19
N SER A 151 -2.37 25.75 20.11
CA SER A 151 -2.46 26.00 21.56
C SER A 151 -1.20 26.68 22.15
N LYS A 152 -0.31 27.18 21.28
CA LYS A 152 0.83 28.03 21.61
C LYS A 152 0.64 29.39 20.95
#